data_AF-A0A356C0G0-F1
#
_entry.id   AF-A0A356C0G0-F1
#
_cell.length_a   1.000
_cell.length_b   1.000
_cell.length_c   1.000
_cell.angle_alpha   90.00
_cell.angle_beta   90.00
_cell.angle_gamma   90.00
#
_symmetry.space_group_name_H-M   'P 1'
#
loop_
_entity.id
_entity.type
_entity.pdbx_description
1 polymer ?
#
loop_
_entity_poly.entity_id
_entity_poly.type
_entity_poly.pdbx_seq_one_letter_code
_entity_poly.pdbx_strand_id
1 'polypeptide(L)'
;MGKIIKGVILGIVNVVFIWIALYLLSAEAYLVFVLLLLGALLTNVIFMLPKAYPYRYLLPAAFFLLLLVVYPIVYTVYISVTNYGTGNILNKEQVISQFEGRYALEPDSDEFVFQAYRDPQDSLWLLFTDSQGEKMLGHRGELTRLRENDPLLDQLAGYTELSRVDLVRSTNELSAQSFAYDDTHELRMRNINVFNLYLQQYSYDRERDALLEVQTGIVYTPEYGYF
;
A
#
# COMPACT_ATOMS: atom_id res chain seq x y z
N MET A 1 47.92 -21.42 -3.53
CA MET A 1 46.51 -21.89 -3.50
C MET A 1 45.64 -21.16 -2.48
N GLY A 2 45.86 -21.30 -1.16
CA GLY A 2 44.93 -20.77 -0.13
C GLY A 2 44.63 -19.26 -0.15
N LYS A 3 45.61 -18.40 -0.51
CA LYS A 3 45.40 -16.94 -0.62
C LYS A 3 44.49 -16.56 -1.80
N ILE A 4 44.55 -17.31 -2.90
CA ILE A 4 43.74 -17.08 -4.11
C ILE A 4 42.30 -17.49 -3.83
N ILE A 5 42.09 -18.68 -3.26
CA ILE A 5 40.75 -19.18 -2.86
C ILE A 5 40.07 -18.19 -1.90
N LYS A 6 40.79 -17.72 -0.89
CA LYS A 6 40.29 -16.70 0.04
C LYS A 6 39.90 -15.40 -0.67
N GLY A 7 40.71 -14.93 -1.62
CA GLY A 7 40.43 -13.73 -2.39
C GLY A 7 39.19 -13.88 -3.27
N VAL A 8 39.01 -15.04 -3.91
CA VAL A 8 37.82 -15.35 -4.71
C VAL A 8 36.56 -15.39 -3.85
N ILE A 9 36.59 -16.07 -2.71
CA ILE A 9 35.46 -16.12 -1.77
C ILE A 9 35.10 -14.72 -1.28
N LEU A 10 36.10 -13.92 -0.88
CA LEU A 10 35.88 -12.55 -0.44
C LEU A 10 35.31 -11.67 -1.57
N GLY A 11 35.76 -11.89 -2.81
CA GLY A 11 35.21 -11.23 -4.00
C GLY A 11 33.73 -11.53 -4.18
N ILE A 12 33.33 -12.81 -4.12
CA ILE A 12 31.93 -13.24 -4.21
C ILE A 12 31.09 -12.59 -3.11
N VAL A 13 31.59 -12.60 -1.87
CA VAL A 13 30.90 -11.96 -0.72
C VAL A 13 30.70 -10.47 -0.96
N ASN A 14 31.69 -9.76 -1.51
CA ASN A 14 31.55 -8.34 -1.84
C ASN A 14 30.55 -8.09 -2.96
N VAL A 15 30.48 -8.97 -3.98
CA VAL A 15 29.44 -8.88 -5.01
C VAL A 15 28.05 -8.98 -4.38
N VAL A 16 27.86 -9.90 -3.43
CA VAL A 16 26.60 -10.01 -2.69
C VAL A 16 26.32 -8.74 -1.87
N PHE A 17 27.31 -8.20 -1.15
CA PHE A 17 27.14 -6.95 -0.41
C PHE A 17 26.72 -5.78 -1.30
N ILE A 18 27.37 -5.62 -2.47
CA ILE A 18 27.04 -4.56 -3.42
C ILE A 18 25.63 -4.76 -3.97
N TRP A 19 25.26 -5.98 -4.34
CA TRP A 19 23.92 -6.28 -4.83
C TRP A 19 22.83 -5.96 -3.81
N ILE A 20 23.00 -6.38 -2.55
CA ILE A 20 22.08 -6.03 -1.46
C ILE A 20 22.07 -4.51 -1.22
N ALA A 21 23.22 -3.85 -1.27
CA ALA A 21 23.30 -2.39 -1.08
C ALA A 21 22.51 -1.62 -2.14
N LEU A 22 22.60 -2.04 -3.42
CA LEU A 22 21.81 -1.44 -4.50
C LEU A 22 20.31 -1.67 -4.30
N TYR A 23 19.91 -2.87 -3.87
CA TYR A 23 18.52 -3.16 -3.54
C TYR A 23 18.02 -2.28 -2.37
N LEU A 24 18.78 -2.17 -1.28
CA LEU A 24 18.40 -1.35 -0.13
C LEU A 24 18.30 0.14 -0.47
N LEU A 25 19.14 0.63 -1.38
CA LEU A 25 19.06 2.00 -1.87
C LEU A 25 17.78 2.22 -2.69
N SER A 26 17.38 1.25 -3.53
CA SER A 26 16.13 1.31 -4.29
C SER A 26 14.87 1.21 -3.41
N ALA A 27 14.99 0.55 -2.25
CA ALA A 27 13.93 0.40 -1.27
C ALA A 27 13.92 1.52 -0.21
N GLU A 28 14.73 2.57 -0.38
CA GLU A 28 14.87 3.71 0.56
C GLU A 28 15.21 3.31 2.01
N ALA A 29 15.78 2.11 2.20
CA ALA A 29 16.11 1.56 3.49
C ALA A 29 17.48 2.06 3.98
N TYR A 30 17.64 3.37 4.11
CA TYR A 30 18.94 4.04 4.34
C TYR A 30 19.67 3.57 5.62
N LEU A 31 18.94 3.32 6.70
CA LEU A 31 19.53 2.85 7.96
C LEU A 31 20.19 1.47 7.77
N VAL A 32 19.45 0.52 7.20
CA VAL A 32 19.93 -0.84 6.96
C VAL A 32 21.07 -0.82 5.93
N PHE A 33 20.99 0.05 4.92
CA PHE A 33 22.05 0.27 3.94
C PHE A 33 23.36 0.70 4.60
N VAL A 34 23.35 1.69 5.50
CA VAL A 34 24.56 2.14 6.21
C VAL A 34 25.13 1.03 7.09
N LEU A 35 24.29 0.28 7.80
CA LEU A 35 24.73 -0.86 8.63
C LEU A 35 25.37 -1.97 7.79
N LEU A 36 24.81 -2.26 6.61
CA LEU A 36 25.37 -3.22 5.66
C LEU A 36 26.77 -2.80 5.20
N LEU A 37 26.95 -1.53 4.81
CA LEU A 37 28.26 -1.01 4.39
C LEU A 37 29.29 -1.07 5.51
N LEU A 38 28.91 -0.73 6.74
CA LEU A 38 29.78 -0.87 7.91
C LEU A 38 30.16 -2.33 8.14
N GLY A 39 29.21 -3.26 8.04
CA GLY A 39 29.46 -4.70 8.15
C GLY A 39 30.36 -5.25 7.05
N ALA A 40 30.16 -4.80 5.81
CA ALA A 40 30.99 -5.14 4.66
C ALA A 40 32.42 -4.62 4.86
N LEU A 41 32.58 -3.37 5.30
CA LEU A 41 33.88 -2.79 5.61
C LEU A 41 34.61 -3.59 6.71
N LEU A 42 33.93 -3.86 7.84
CA LEU A 42 34.46 -4.67 8.94
C LEU A 42 34.88 -6.06 8.47
N THR A 43 34.06 -6.72 7.65
CA THR A 43 34.37 -8.03 7.09
C THR A 43 35.63 -7.97 6.22
N ASN A 44 35.72 -7.00 5.30
CA ASN A 44 36.90 -6.82 4.46
C ASN A 44 38.17 -6.56 5.29
N VAL A 45 38.10 -5.67 6.27
CA VAL A 45 39.20 -5.33 7.18
C VAL A 45 39.68 -6.58 7.94
N ILE A 46 38.77 -7.35 8.56
CA ILE A 46 39.10 -8.56 9.34
C ILE A 46 39.71 -9.67 8.45
N PHE A 47 39.23 -9.79 7.21
CA PHE A 47 39.76 -10.78 6.28
C PHE A 47 41.07 -10.33 5.64
N MET A 48 41.33 -9.04 5.44
CA MET A 48 42.61 -8.55 4.89
C MET A 48 43.73 -8.55 5.94
N LEU A 49 43.45 -8.14 7.18
CA LEU A 49 44.46 -8.03 8.23
C LEU A 49 44.89 -9.41 8.77
N PRO A 50 46.21 -9.73 8.78
CA PRO A 50 46.71 -10.97 9.37
C PRO A 50 46.47 -11.07 10.87
N LYS A 51 46.62 -9.95 11.59
CA LYS A 51 46.44 -9.86 13.05
C LYS A 51 44.97 -10.02 13.48
N ALA A 52 44.02 -9.83 12.57
CA ALA A 52 42.59 -9.94 12.85
C ALA A 52 42.04 -11.39 12.74
N TYR A 53 42.93 -12.38 12.63
CA TYR A 53 42.56 -13.80 12.50
C TYR A 53 41.53 -14.28 13.55
N PRO A 54 41.65 -13.96 14.85
CA PRO A 54 40.68 -14.40 15.85
C PRO A 54 39.26 -13.86 15.61
N TYR A 55 39.14 -12.63 15.10
CA TYR A 55 37.84 -11.98 14.87
C TYR A 55 37.03 -12.63 13.75
N ARG A 56 37.65 -13.45 12.88
CA ARG A 56 36.92 -14.19 11.83
C ARG A 56 35.94 -15.20 12.40
N TYR A 57 36.26 -15.78 13.56
CA TYR A 57 35.38 -16.72 14.26
C TYR A 57 34.34 -15.98 15.11
N LEU A 58 34.64 -14.74 15.50
CA LEU A 58 33.69 -13.89 16.21
C LEU A 58 32.66 -13.25 15.28
N LEU A 59 32.99 -13.03 14.00
CA LEU A 59 32.11 -12.35 13.05
C LEU A 59 30.70 -12.95 12.97
N PRO A 60 30.52 -14.27 12.74
CA PRO A 60 29.18 -14.86 12.70
C PRO A 60 28.44 -14.73 14.04
N ALA A 61 29.13 -14.97 15.16
CA ALA A 61 28.53 -14.87 16.49
C ALA A 61 28.12 -13.42 16.83
N ALA A 62 28.97 -12.45 16.50
CA ALA A 62 28.70 -11.02 16.69
C ALA A 62 27.53 -10.55 15.83
N PHE A 63 27.41 -11.05 14.59
CA PHE A 63 26.28 -10.74 13.73
C PHE A 63 24.95 -11.17 14.38
N PHE A 64 24.86 -12.43 14.82
CA PHE A 64 23.64 -12.92 15.48
C PHE A 64 23.39 -12.25 16.83
N LEU A 65 24.44 -11.98 17.61
CA LEU A 65 24.31 -11.25 18.87
C LEU A 65 23.75 -9.84 18.65
N LEU A 66 24.26 -9.12 17.64
CA LEU A 66 23.78 -7.77 17.33
C LEU A 66 22.33 -7.80 16.86
N LEU A 67 21.98 -8.72 15.96
CA LEU A 67 20.65 -8.80 15.36
C LEU A 67 19.59 -9.33 16.32
N LEU A 68 19.90 -10.38 17.09
CA LEU A 68 18.92 -11.10 17.91
C LEU A 68 18.87 -10.63 19.36
N VAL A 69 19.91 -9.96 19.87
CA VAL A 69 19.99 -9.56 21.28
C VAL A 69 20.13 -8.05 21.42
N VAL A 70 21.16 -7.44 20.84
CA VAL A 70 21.42 -6.01 21.02
C VAL A 70 20.34 -5.17 20.35
N TYR A 71 19.92 -5.52 19.14
CA TYR A 71 18.88 -4.79 18.42
C TYR A 71 17.55 -4.78 19.18
N PRO A 72 16.97 -5.90 19.65
CA PRO A 72 15.74 -5.87 20.44
C PRO A 72 15.86 -5.06 21.73
N ILE A 73 17.01 -5.10 22.41
CA ILE A 73 17.26 -4.31 23.63
C ILE A 73 17.25 -2.81 23.30
N VAL A 74 18.03 -2.38 22.31
CA VAL A 74 18.10 -0.97 21.90
C VAL A 74 16.74 -0.48 21.41
N TYR A 75 16.04 -1.29 20.62
CA TYR A 75 14.69 -0.98 20.16
C TYR A 75 13.70 -0.84 21.32
N THR A 76 13.77 -1.70 22.34
CA THR A 76 12.92 -1.59 23.54
C THR A 76 13.20 -0.29 24.29
N VAL A 77 14.48 0.08 24.46
CA VAL A 77 14.87 1.34 25.09
C VAL A 77 14.37 2.53 24.26
N TYR A 78 14.51 2.49 22.94
CA TYR A 78 14.00 3.52 22.05
C TYR A 78 12.47 3.67 22.18
N ILE A 79 11.73 2.57 22.12
CA ILE A 79 10.27 2.59 22.28
C ILE A 79 9.87 3.11 23.67
N SER A 80 10.64 2.82 24.73
CA SER A 80 10.34 3.30 26.09
C SER A 80 10.37 4.82 26.25
N VAL A 81 11.07 5.54 25.37
CA VAL A 81 11.09 7.02 25.36
C VAL A 81 10.11 7.62 24.35
N THR A 82 9.29 6.81 23.70
CA THR A 82 8.24 7.25 22.76
C THR A 82 6.85 7.03 23.34
N ASN A 83 5.84 7.69 22.79
CA ASN A 83 4.43 7.47 23.14
C ASN A 83 3.81 6.26 22.40
N TYR A 84 4.60 5.21 22.14
CA TYR A 84 4.11 4.02 21.44
C TYR A 84 3.37 3.10 22.42
N GLY A 85 2.07 2.94 22.21
CA GLY A 85 1.20 2.18 23.12
C GLY A 85 -0.23 2.07 22.59
N THR A 86 -1.14 1.51 23.37
CA THR A 86 -2.57 1.42 23.01
C THR A 86 -3.13 2.82 22.73
N GLY A 87 -3.62 3.04 21.51
CA GLY A 87 -4.08 4.35 21.02
C GLY A 87 -3.12 5.05 20.07
N ASN A 88 -1.81 4.74 20.12
CA ASN A 88 -0.75 5.40 19.34
C ASN A 88 0.19 4.36 18.68
N ILE A 89 -0.41 3.42 17.94
CA ILE A 89 0.33 2.30 17.31
C ILE A 89 0.69 2.63 15.86
N LEU A 90 -0.15 3.40 15.19
CA LEU A 90 0.02 3.77 13.79
C LEU A 90 0.90 5.02 13.68
N ASN A 91 1.69 5.08 12.61
CA ASN A 91 2.36 6.32 12.26
C ASN A 91 1.36 7.30 11.62
N LYS A 92 1.74 8.58 11.52
CA LYS A 92 0.88 9.64 11.02
C LYS A 92 0.28 9.35 9.63
N GLU A 93 1.12 8.92 8.68
CA GLU A 93 0.69 8.60 7.32
C GLU A 93 -0.35 7.46 7.30
N GLN A 94 -0.18 6.45 8.15
CA GLN A 94 -1.14 5.36 8.30
C GLN A 94 -2.46 5.85 8.90
N VAL A 95 -2.43 6.77 9.87
CA VAL A 95 -3.62 7.38 10.45
C VAL A 95 -4.36 8.22 9.40
N ILE A 96 -3.66 9.08 8.66
CA ILE A 96 -4.22 9.86 7.56
C ILE A 96 -4.88 8.93 6.53
N SER A 97 -4.16 7.91 6.05
CA SER A 97 -4.68 6.93 5.10
C SER A 97 -5.93 6.22 5.62
N GLN A 98 -5.96 5.93 6.93
CA GLN A 98 -7.12 5.30 7.56
C GLN A 98 -8.33 6.23 7.58
N PHE A 99 -8.15 7.53 7.85
CA PHE A 99 -9.22 8.51 7.83
C PHE A 99 -9.72 8.81 6.42
N GLU A 100 -8.82 9.01 5.46
CA GLU A 100 -9.17 9.21 4.04
C GLU A 100 -9.88 7.98 3.45
N GLY A 101 -9.60 6.78 3.95
CA GLY A 101 -10.28 5.55 3.59
C GLY A 101 -11.67 5.36 4.22
N ARG A 102 -12.16 6.31 5.04
CA ARG A 102 -13.50 6.22 5.65
C ARG A 102 -14.53 6.83 4.73
N TYR A 103 -15.52 6.01 4.39
CA TYR A 103 -16.66 6.41 3.58
C TYR A 103 -17.94 6.11 4.33
N ALA A 104 -18.89 7.04 4.31
CA ALA A 104 -20.23 6.86 4.82
C ALA A 104 -21.22 6.76 3.66
N LEU A 105 -22.25 5.93 3.82
CA LEU A 105 -23.37 5.91 2.88
C LEU A 105 -24.06 7.28 2.92
N GLU A 106 -24.22 7.91 1.77
CA GLU A 106 -24.91 9.19 1.68
C GLU A 106 -26.41 8.98 1.97
N PRO A 107 -27.01 9.70 2.94
CA PRO A 107 -28.44 9.61 3.21
C PRO A 107 -29.25 9.90 1.95
N ASP A 108 -30.31 9.12 1.70
CA ASP A 108 -31.18 9.27 0.54
C ASP A 108 -30.48 9.15 -0.84
N SER A 109 -29.28 8.54 -0.89
CA SER A 109 -28.61 8.26 -2.17
C SER A 109 -29.44 7.35 -3.08
N ASP A 110 -29.44 7.64 -4.38
CA ASP A 110 -30.00 6.76 -5.39
C ASP A 110 -29.35 5.36 -5.35
N GLU A 111 -30.16 4.34 -5.61
CA GLU A 111 -29.67 2.98 -5.83
C GLU A 111 -29.32 2.80 -7.31
N PHE A 112 -28.07 2.42 -7.57
CA PHE A 112 -27.56 2.17 -8.90
C PHE A 112 -27.59 0.66 -9.15
N VAL A 113 -28.55 0.20 -9.95
CA VAL A 113 -28.57 -1.19 -10.43
C VAL A 113 -27.45 -1.36 -11.44
N PHE A 114 -26.76 -2.50 -11.41
CA PHE A 114 -25.63 -2.72 -12.29
C PHE A 114 -25.73 -4.02 -13.09
N GLN A 115 -25.11 -4.01 -14.26
CA GLN A 115 -24.78 -5.19 -15.07
C GLN A 115 -23.27 -5.26 -15.20
N ALA A 116 -22.67 -6.41 -14.91
CA ALA A 116 -21.22 -6.56 -14.97
C ALA A 116 -20.83 -7.40 -16.18
N TYR A 117 -19.76 -6.99 -16.85
CA TYR A 117 -19.20 -7.62 -18.03
C TYR A 117 -17.73 -7.88 -17.82
N ARG A 118 -17.22 -8.91 -18.49
CA ARG A 118 -15.81 -9.30 -18.48
C ARG A 118 -15.28 -9.27 -19.90
N ASP A 119 -14.20 -8.53 -20.10
CA ASP A 119 -13.55 -8.42 -21.41
C ASP A 119 -12.61 -9.63 -21.68
N PRO A 120 -12.09 -9.78 -22.92
CA PRO A 120 -11.16 -10.86 -23.25
C PRO A 120 -9.81 -10.81 -22.51
N GLN A 121 -9.49 -9.71 -21.84
CA GLN A 121 -8.28 -9.52 -21.02
C GLN A 121 -8.56 -9.78 -19.53
N ASP A 122 -9.74 -10.30 -19.19
CA ASP A 122 -10.17 -10.59 -17.83
C ASP A 122 -10.42 -9.34 -16.96
N SER A 123 -10.64 -8.17 -17.58
CA SER A 123 -11.00 -6.94 -16.87
C SER A 123 -12.51 -6.81 -16.68
N LEU A 124 -12.91 -6.31 -15.51
CA LEU A 124 -14.30 -6.00 -15.18
C LEU A 124 -14.74 -4.65 -15.76
N TRP A 125 -15.99 -4.64 -16.22
CA TRP A 125 -16.72 -3.47 -16.69
C TRP A 125 -18.11 -3.48 -16.06
N LEU A 126 -18.57 -2.36 -15.52
CA LEU A 126 -19.87 -2.28 -14.84
C LEU A 126 -20.74 -1.20 -15.49
N LEU A 127 -21.90 -1.59 -16.00
CA LEU A 127 -22.91 -0.66 -16.49
C LEU A 127 -23.90 -0.38 -15.37
N PHE A 128 -23.86 0.83 -14.82
CA PHE A 128 -24.78 1.33 -13.81
C PHE A 128 -25.99 1.99 -14.45
N THR A 129 -27.15 1.87 -13.82
CA THR A 129 -28.39 2.57 -14.17
C THR A 129 -28.98 3.16 -12.90
N ASP A 130 -29.24 4.46 -12.91
CA ASP A 130 -29.82 5.18 -11.77
C ASP A 130 -31.36 5.10 -11.74
N SER A 131 -31.99 5.76 -10.77
CA SER A 131 -33.46 5.81 -10.61
C SER A 131 -34.18 6.58 -11.73
N GLN A 132 -33.46 7.46 -12.44
CA GLN A 132 -33.97 8.26 -13.56
C GLN A 132 -33.79 7.56 -14.91
N GLY A 133 -33.03 6.47 -14.96
CA GLY A 133 -32.72 5.70 -16.16
C GLY A 133 -31.44 6.12 -16.87
N GLU A 134 -30.65 7.03 -16.30
CA GLU A 134 -29.34 7.42 -16.84
C GLU A 134 -28.34 6.27 -16.68
N LYS A 135 -27.53 6.05 -17.71
CA LYS A 135 -26.56 4.96 -17.77
C LYS A 135 -25.13 5.48 -17.59
N MET A 136 -24.37 4.82 -16.74
CA MET A 136 -22.97 5.14 -16.48
C MET A 136 -22.11 3.89 -16.60
N LEU A 137 -20.98 3.99 -17.28
CA LEU A 137 -20.02 2.91 -17.41
C LEU A 137 -18.86 3.10 -16.43
N GLY A 138 -18.69 2.14 -15.53
CA GLY A 138 -17.57 2.02 -14.64
C GLY A 138 -16.49 1.11 -15.20
N HIS A 139 -15.26 1.62 -15.27
CA HIS A 139 -14.08 0.82 -15.60
C HIS A 139 -12.85 1.38 -14.88
N ARG A 140 -12.09 0.50 -14.20
CA ARG A 140 -10.84 0.87 -13.48
C ARG A 140 -10.98 2.06 -12.53
N GLY A 141 -12.14 2.16 -11.88
CA GLY A 141 -12.46 3.21 -10.92
C GLY A 141 -12.91 4.55 -11.51
N GLU A 142 -13.01 4.67 -12.83
CA GLU A 142 -13.56 5.84 -13.50
C GLU A 142 -15.02 5.58 -13.92
N LEU A 143 -15.86 6.62 -13.84
CA LEU A 143 -17.22 6.62 -14.36
C LEU A 143 -17.33 7.49 -15.61
N THR A 144 -17.92 6.92 -16.66
CA THR A 144 -18.27 7.65 -17.88
C THR A 144 -19.78 7.66 -18.06
N ARG A 145 -20.40 8.85 -18.12
CA ARG A 145 -21.83 8.98 -18.45
C ARG A 145 -22.05 8.65 -19.92
N LEU A 146 -22.99 7.75 -20.20
CA LEU A 146 -23.31 7.30 -21.54
C LEU A 146 -24.55 8.04 -22.07
N ARG A 147 -24.56 8.33 -23.36
CA ARG A 147 -25.76 8.82 -24.07
C ARG A 147 -26.52 7.65 -24.71
N GLU A 148 -27.77 7.88 -25.10
CA GLU A 148 -28.47 6.93 -25.97
C GLU A 148 -27.67 6.74 -27.28
N ASN A 149 -27.32 5.49 -27.60
CA ASN A 149 -26.47 5.06 -28.72
C ASN A 149 -24.97 5.41 -28.59
N ASP A 150 -24.44 5.45 -27.37
CA ASP A 150 -23.00 5.56 -27.17
C ASP A 150 -22.24 4.33 -27.74
N PRO A 151 -21.17 4.50 -28.54
CA PRO A 151 -20.37 3.38 -29.05
C PRO A 151 -19.78 2.47 -27.96
N LEU A 152 -19.65 2.97 -26.72
CA LEU A 152 -19.24 2.13 -25.59
C LEU A 152 -20.26 1.03 -25.26
N LEU A 153 -21.55 1.24 -25.56
CA LEU A 153 -22.58 0.21 -25.40
C LEU A 153 -22.40 -0.93 -26.42
N ASP A 154 -22.01 -0.60 -27.65
CA ASP A 154 -21.72 -1.60 -28.69
C ASP A 154 -20.46 -2.41 -28.35
N GLN A 155 -19.48 -1.77 -27.71
CA GLN A 155 -18.27 -2.45 -27.21
C GLN A 155 -18.61 -3.46 -26.10
N LEU A 156 -19.50 -3.09 -25.17
CA LEU A 156 -19.99 -3.98 -24.11
C LEU A 156 -20.73 -5.20 -24.66
N ALA A 157 -21.44 -5.06 -25.79
CA ALA A 157 -22.10 -6.18 -26.44
C ALA A 157 -21.13 -7.26 -26.94
N GLY A 158 -19.85 -6.91 -27.13
CA GLY A 158 -18.77 -7.87 -27.46
C GLY A 158 -18.16 -8.56 -26.23
N TYR A 159 -18.56 -8.19 -25.01
CA TYR A 159 -18.04 -8.74 -23.76
C TYR A 159 -18.93 -9.83 -23.18
N THR A 160 -18.36 -10.62 -22.26
CA THR A 160 -19.11 -11.68 -21.59
C THR A 160 -19.86 -11.08 -20.40
N GLU A 161 -21.19 -11.02 -20.47
CA GLU A 161 -22.02 -10.62 -19.33
C GLU A 161 -21.92 -11.67 -18.21
N LEU A 162 -21.69 -11.20 -16.98
CA LEU A 162 -21.57 -12.06 -15.80
C LEU A 162 -22.95 -12.47 -15.31
N SER A 163 -23.17 -13.78 -15.17
CA SER A 163 -24.40 -14.30 -14.59
C SER A 163 -24.45 -14.04 -13.07
N ARG A 164 -25.62 -14.23 -12.44
CA ARG A 164 -25.74 -14.17 -10.97
C ARG A 164 -24.75 -15.09 -10.24
N VAL A 165 -24.46 -16.27 -10.80
CA VAL A 165 -23.52 -17.21 -10.19
C VAL A 165 -22.09 -16.67 -10.26
N ASP A 166 -21.74 -16.00 -11.36
CA ASP A 166 -20.43 -15.41 -11.54
C ASP A 166 -20.24 -14.17 -10.67
N LEU A 167 -21.28 -13.33 -10.51
CA LEU A 167 -21.28 -12.23 -9.56
C LEU A 167 -21.01 -12.71 -8.12
N VAL A 168 -21.64 -13.81 -7.70
CA VAL A 168 -21.42 -14.37 -6.36
C VAL A 168 -19.97 -14.84 -6.21
N ARG A 169 -19.41 -15.49 -7.24
CA ARG A 169 -18.01 -15.95 -7.24
C ARG A 169 -17.01 -14.80 -7.22
N SER A 170 -17.32 -13.70 -7.91
CA SER A 170 -16.51 -12.48 -7.97
C SER A 170 -16.89 -11.44 -6.91
N THR A 171 -17.65 -11.79 -5.86
CA THR A 171 -18.14 -10.80 -4.87
C THR A 171 -17.00 -10.00 -4.23
N ASN A 172 -15.89 -10.66 -3.85
CA ASN A 172 -14.75 -9.99 -3.25
C ASN A 172 -14.01 -9.06 -4.23
N GLU A 173 -14.00 -9.42 -5.51
CA GLU A 173 -13.39 -8.61 -6.57
C GLU A 173 -14.26 -7.37 -6.84
N LEU A 174 -15.58 -7.54 -6.89
CA LEU A 174 -16.57 -6.47 -7.10
C LEU A 174 -16.64 -5.51 -5.91
N SER A 175 -16.61 -6.02 -4.67
CA SER A 175 -16.66 -5.18 -3.48
C SER A 175 -15.39 -4.36 -3.25
N ALA A 176 -14.27 -4.77 -3.86
CA ALA A 176 -13.02 -4.03 -3.87
C ALA A 176 -13.01 -2.91 -4.93
N GLN A 177 -13.95 -2.90 -5.88
CA GLN A 177 -14.10 -1.80 -6.84
C GLN A 177 -14.82 -0.62 -6.19
N SER A 178 -14.26 0.56 -6.38
CA SER A 178 -14.93 1.83 -6.16
C SER A 178 -14.81 2.66 -7.43
N PHE A 179 -15.81 3.50 -7.70
CA PHE A 179 -15.82 4.36 -8.88
C PHE A 179 -16.06 5.81 -8.48
N ALA A 180 -15.18 6.72 -8.88
CA ALA A 180 -15.30 8.13 -8.55
C ALA A 180 -16.52 8.75 -9.27
N TYR A 181 -17.47 9.29 -8.50
CA TYR A 181 -18.64 10.00 -9.01
C TYR A 181 -18.37 11.51 -9.11
N ASP A 182 -17.73 12.06 -8.08
CA ASP A 182 -17.19 13.42 -8.04
C ASP A 182 -15.95 13.46 -7.13
N ASP A 183 -15.50 14.66 -6.74
CA ASP A 183 -14.31 14.87 -5.91
C ASP A 183 -14.42 14.25 -4.49
N THR A 184 -15.64 13.98 -4.02
CA THR A 184 -15.93 13.55 -2.64
C THR A 184 -16.78 12.27 -2.54
N HIS A 185 -17.51 11.92 -3.60
CA HIS A 185 -18.39 10.76 -3.65
C HIS A 185 -17.84 9.64 -4.53
N GLU A 186 -17.98 8.41 -4.05
CA GLU A 186 -17.69 7.19 -4.80
C GLU A 186 -18.94 6.31 -4.88
N LEU A 187 -19.16 5.69 -6.05
CA LEU A 187 -20.03 4.54 -6.16
C LEU A 187 -19.33 3.31 -5.60
N ARG A 188 -19.92 2.74 -4.56
CA ARG A 188 -19.43 1.51 -3.90
C ARG A 188 -20.54 0.49 -3.76
N MET A 189 -20.15 -0.77 -3.78
CA MET A 189 -21.08 -1.90 -3.70
C MET A 189 -21.73 -1.96 -2.33
N ARG A 190 -23.06 -1.78 -2.26
CA ARG A 190 -23.81 -1.98 -1.01
C ARG A 190 -24.20 -3.44 -0.82
N ASN A 191 -24.58 -4.11 -1.92
CA ASN A 191 -24.84 -5.54 -1.97
C ASN A 191 -24.68 -6.05 -3.41
N ILE A 192 -24.94 -7.33 -3.64
CA ILE A 192 -24.75 -7.97 -4.96
C ILE A 192 -25.66 -7.47 -6.08
N ASN A 193 -26.67 -6.66 -5.77
CA ASN A 193 -27.61 -6.15 -6.77
C ASN A 193 -27.49 -4.64 -7.01
N VAL A 194 -26.94 -3.88 -6.06
CA VAL A 194 -26.91 -2.41 -6.12
C VAL A 194 -25.62 -1.79 -5.59
N PHE A 195 -25.26 -0.68 -6.22
CA PHE A 195 -24.26 0.28 -5.75
C PHE A 195 -24.98 1.52 -5.22
N ASN A 196 -24.34 2.21 -4.28
CA ASN A 196 -24.82 3.47 -3.73
C ASN A 196 -23.69 4.49 -3.71
N LEU A 197 -24.05 5.76 -3.54
CA LEU A 197 -23.08 6.82 -3.33
C LEU A 197 -22.60 6.82 -1.89
N TYR A 198 -21.29 6.88 -1.76
CA TYR A 198 -20.59 6.93 -0.49
C TYR A 198 -19.76 8.20 -0.45
N LEU A 199 -19.97 9.02 0.57
CA LEU A 199 -19.21 10.24 0.81
C LEU A 199 -17.94 9.93 1.60
N GLN A 200 -16.80 10.41 1.10
CA GLN A 200 -15.55 10.42 1.85
C GLN A 200 -15.71 11.30 3.10
N GLN A 201 -15.46 10.73 4.28
CA GLN A 201 -15.72 11.44 5.54
C GLN A 201 -14.63 12.46 5.87
N TYR A 202 -13.38 12.19 5.48
CA TYR A 202 -12.22 12.99 5.82
C TYR A 202 -11.33 13.23 4.60
N SER A 203 -10.80 14.44 4.48
CA SER A 203 -9.83 14.83 3.47
C SER A 203 -8.62 15.47 4.13
N TYR A 204 -7.41 15.09 3.73
CA TYR A 204 -6.18 15.63 4.31
C TYR A 204 -5.57 16.74 3.46
N ASP A 205 -5.37 17.91 4.08
CA ASP A 205 -4.66 19.04 3.49
C ASP A 205 -3.17 19.00 3.88
N ARG A 206 -2.33 18.68 2.90
CA ARG A 206 -0.86 18.60 3.08
C ARG A 206 -0.19 19.94 3.34
N GLU A 207 -0.74 21.05 2.85
CA GLU A 207 -0.15 22.38 3.03
C GLU A 207 -0.37 22.90 4.45
N ARG A 208 -1.56 22.61 5.00
CA ARG A 208 -1.96 23.06 6.34
C ARG A 208 -1.70 22.03 7.43
N ASP A 209 -1.30 20.82 7.05
CA ASP A 209 -1.16 19.67 7.93
C ASP A 209 -2.41 19.46 8.79
N ALA A 210 -3.56 19.29 8.13
CA ALA A 210 -4.85 19.22 8.80
C ALA A 210 -5.81 18.24 8.12
N LEU A 211 -6.62 17.55 8.93
CA LEU A 211 -7.73 16.72 8.46
C LEU A 211 -9.02 17.53 8.48
N LEU A 212 -9.70 17.60 7.35
CA LEU A 212 -11.01 18.22 7.20
C LEU A 212 -12.07 17.13 7.22
N GLU A 213 -13.06 17.23 8.12
CA GLU A 213 -14.26 16.41 8.05
C GLU A 213 -15.25 17.03 7.06
N VAL A 214 -15.57 16.29 6.00
CA VAL A 214 -16.26 16.82 4.82
C VAL A 214 -17.71 17.22 5.14
N GLN A 215 -18.40 16.47 6.00
CA GLN A 215 -19.80 16.74 6.36
C GLN A 215 -19.97 17.94 7.28
N THR A 216 -19.10 18.08 8.29
CA THR A 216 -19.25 19.10 9.34
C THR A 216 -18.41 20.36 9.07
N GLY A 217 -17.39 20.25 8.21
CA GLY A 217 -16.39 21.30 7.99
C GLY A 217 -15.42 21.49 9.15
N ILE A 218 -15.42 20.59 10.14
CA ILE A 218 -14.51 20.65 11.29
C ILE A 218 -13.09 20.32 10.82
N VAL A 219 -12.13 21.14 11.25
CA VAL A 219 -10.72 20.97 10.96
C VAL A 219 -10.02 20.40 12.19
N TYR A 220 -9.41 19.24 12.03
CA TYR A 220 -8.59 18.56 13.02
C TYR A 220 -7.11 18.84 12.70
N THR A 221 -6.35 19.22 13.72
CA THR A 221 -4.91 19.47 13.62
C THR A 221 -4.15 18.46 14.47
N PRO A 222 -2.96 18.03 14.06
CA PRO A 222 -2.21 17.04 14.81
C PRO A 222 -1.68 17.65 16.12
N GLU A 223 -1.81 16.92 17.23
CA GLU A 223 -1.18 17.26 18.50
C GLU A 223 0.13 16.46 18.63
N TYR A 224 1.25 17.14 18.89
CA TYR A 224 2.60 16.52 18.90
C TYR A 224 2.98 15.77 17.61
N GLY A 225 2.37 16.13 16.47
CA GLY A 225 2.62 15.50 15.16
C GLY A 225 1.77 14.26 14.87
N TYR A 226 0.76 13.96 15.70
CA TYR A 226 -0.16 12.83 15.53
C TYR A 226 -1.63 13.30 15.56
N PHE A 227 -2.49 12.62 14.80
CA PHE A 227 -3.95 12.81 14.81
C PHE A 227 -4.63 11.79 15.73
#